data_AF-A0A0Z8KT96-F1
#
_entry.id   AF-A0A0Z8KT96-F1
#
_cell.length_a   1.000
_cell.length_b   1.000
_cell.length_c   1.000
_cell.angle_alpha   90.00
_cell.angle_beta   90.00
_cell.angle_gamma   90.00
#
_symmetry.space_group_name_H-M   'P 1'
#
loop_
_entity.id
_entity.type
_entity.pdbx_description
1 polymer ?
#
loop_
_entity_poly.entity_id
_entity_poly.type
_entity_poly.pdbx_seq_one_letter_code
_entity_poly.pdbx_strand_id
1 'polypeptide(L)'
;MSYHISERETLIRFDEVDFCWYFQSNVRKHINKILKYEHYYENVKKEIENGIVISIEAKLSDLKNFSVMPFVRAKRKLSASEKQELINRFAKNLEEIMQ
;
A
#
# COMPACT_ATOMS: atom_id res chain seq x y z
N MET A 1 7.36 -6.17 -22.70
CA MET A 1 8.72 -6.22 -22.15
C MET A 1 8.62 -5.81 -20.67
N SER A 2 9.26 -6.48 -19.71
CA SER A 2 9.26 -5.96 -18.33
C SER A 2 10.11 -4.68 -18.27
N TYR A 3 9.62 -3.64 -17.61
CA TYR A 3 10.32 -2.36 -17.46
C TYR A 3 11.75 -2.51 -16.95
N HIS A 4 12.67 -1.80 -17.61
CA HIS A 4 14.05 -1.67 -17.18
C HIS A 4 14.10 -0.99 -15.80
N ILE A 5 15.14 -1.27 -14.99
CA ILE A 5 15.18 -0.76 -13.62
C ILE A 5 15.14 0.77 -13.54
N SER A 6 15.67 1.47 -14.55
CA SER A 6 15.62 2.93 -14.65
C SER A 6 14.23 3.49 -14.98
N GLU A 7 13.35 2.67 -15.54
CA GLU A 7 11.96 3.03 -15.90
C GLU A 7 10.99 2.66 -14.76
N ARG A 8 11.49 1.98 -13.72
CA ARG A 8 10.65 1.53 -12.61
C ARG A 8 10.36 2.67 -11.67
N GLU A 9 9.08 2.96 -11.50
CA GLU A 9 8.60 4.01 -10.64
C GLU A 9 7.29 3.64 -9.94
N THR A 10 6.89 4.51 -9.02
CA THR A 10 5.59 4.42 -8.38
C THR A 10 5.09 5.83 -8.15
N LEU A 11 3.96 6.16 -8.76
CA LEU A 11 3.28 7.42 -8.59
C LEU A 11 2.13 7.22 -7.60
N ILE A 12 2.11 8.07 -6.57
CA ILE A 12 1.02 8.15 -5.60
C ILE A 12 0.52 9.58 -5.60
N ARG A 13 -0.73 9.77 -6.00
CA ARG A 13 -1.34 11.10 -6.14
C ARG A 13 -2.57 11.18 -5.25
N PHE A 14 -2.68 12.25 -4.48
CA PHE A 14 -3.93 12.62 -3.84
C PHE A 14 -4.72 13.53 -4.77
N ASP A 15 -6.02 13.29 -4.84
CA ASP A 15 -6.97 14.17 -5.50
C ASP A 15 -7.89 14.78 -4.46
N GLU A 16 -7.81 16.10 -4.28
CA GLU A 16 -8.60 16.82 -3.28
C GLU A 16 -10.06 16.99 -3.72
N VAL A 17 -10.32 17.07 -5.03
CA VAL A 17 -11.67 17.23 -5.58
C VAL A 17 -12.46 15.94 -5.40
N ASP A 18 -11.86 14.81 -5.78
CA ASP A 18 -12.46 13.49 -5.63
C ASP A 18 -12.28 12.90 -4.21
N PHE A 19 -11.49 13.57 -3.36
CA PHE A 19 -11.08 13.13 -2.03
C PHE A 19 -10.60 11.67 -2.00
N CYS A 20 -9.63 11.34 -2.86
CA CYS A 20 -9.19 9.96 -3.08
C CYS A 20 -7.69 9.87 -3.40
N TRP A 21 -7.15 8.66 -3.33
CA TRP A 21 -5.78 8.36 -3.74
C TRP A 21 -5.75 7.57 -5.04
N TYR A 22 -4.80 7.92 -5.91
CA TYR A 22 -4.46 7.17 -7.11
C TYR A 22 -3.07 6.55 -6.96
N PHE A 23 -2.96 5.30 -7.37
CA PHE A 23 -1.72 4.53 -7.37
C PHE A 23 -1.42 4.06 -8.79
N GLN A 24 -0.20 4.27 -9.23
CA GLN A 24 0.33 3.70 -10.48
C GLN A 24 1.71 3.12 -10.19
N SER A 25 1.98 1.89 -10.59
CA SER A 25 3.27 1.25 -10.32
C SER A 25 3.60 0.15 -11.30
N ASN A 26 4.84 0.18 -11.81
CA ASN A 26 5.50 -0.94 -12.48
C ASN A 26 6.58 -1.60 -11.58
N VAL A 27 6.65 -1.21 -10.30
CA VAL A 27 7.56 -1.80 -9.31
C VAL A 27 6.95 -3.07 -8.74
N ARG A 28 7.55 -4.22 -9.04
CA ARG A 28 7.06 -5.57 -8.64
C ARG A 28 6.62 -5.66 -7.17
N LYS A 29 7.41 -5.09 -6.25
CA LYS A 29 7.12 -5.12 -4.80
C LYS A 29 5.84 -4.34 -4.45
N HIS A 30 5.57 -3.24 -5.15
CA HIS A 30 4.39 -2.41 -4.92
C HIS A 30 3.16 -3.00 -5.61
N ILE A 31 3.32 -3.53 -6.84
CA ILE A 31 2.28 -4.32 -7.52
C ILE A 31 1.75 -5.42 -6.61
N ASN A 32 2.64 -6.24 -6.04
CA ASN A 32 2.25 -7.33 -5.14
C ASN A 32 1.50 -6.84 -3.89
N LYS A 33 1.83 -5.66 -3.37
CA LYS A 33 1.12 -5.08 -2.22
C LYS A 33 -0.30 -4.66 -2.59
N ILE A 34 -0.48 -4.04 -3.76
CA ILE A 34 -1.80 -3.64 -4.25
C ILE A 34 -2.64 -4.88 -4.55
N LEU A 35 -2.08 -5.87 -5.26
CA LEU A 35 -2.78 -7.13 -5.57
C LEU A 35 -3.20 -7.91 -4.30
N LYS A 36 -2.39 -7.90 -3.25
CA LYS A 36 -2.75 -8.55 -1.98
C LYS A 36 -4.04 -8.00 -1.36
N TYR A 37 -4.33 -6.73 -1.61
CA TYR A 37 -5.48 -6.02 -1.05
C TYR A 37 -6.35 -5.43 -2.14
N GLU A 38 -6.42 -6.10 -3.30
CA GLU A 38 -7.04 -5.58 -4.51
C GLU A 38 -8.50 -5.17 -4.30
N HIS A 39 -9.22 -5.94 -3.47
CA HIS A 39 -10.62 -5.70 -3.12
C HIS A 39 -10.88 -4.43 -2.30
N TYR A 40 -9.83 -3.77 -1.78
CA TYR A 40 -9.95 -2.45 -1.14
C TYR A 40 -9.84 -1.29 -2.13
N TYR A 41 -9.47 -1.56 -3.39
CA TYR A 41 -9.31 -0.54 -4.41
C TYR A 41 -10.45 -0.58 -5.43
N GLU A 42 -10.74 0.59 -5.99
CA GLU A 42 -11.61 0.78 -7.13
C GLU A 42 -10.79 0.85 -8.43
N ASN A 43 -11.44 0.53 -9.55
CA ASN A 43 -10.90 0.73 -10.90
C ASN A 43 -9.49 0.16 -11.11
N VAL A 44 -9.23 -1.05 -10.59
CA VAL A 44 -7.93 -1.70 -10.71
C VAL A 44 -7.68 -2.11 -12.16
N LYS A 45 -6.69 -1.50 -12.79
CA LYS A 45 -6.22 -1.84 -14.14
C LYS A 45 -4.87 -2.52 -14.05
N LYS A 46 -4.68 -3.56 -14.85
CA LYS A 46 -3.46 -4.37 -14.86
C LYS A 46 -2.95 -4.49 -16.28
N GLU A 47 -1.66 -4.26 -16.46
CA GLU A 47 -0.95 -4.66 -17.67
C GLU A 47 -0.29 -6.00 -17.40
N ILE A 48 -0.55 -6.98 -18.27
CA ILE A 48 -0.09 -8.36 -18.11
C ILE A 48 0.80 -8.71 -19.30
N GLU A 49 1.96 -9.28 -19.00
CA GLU A 49 2.85 -9.85 -19.98
C GLU A 49 3.37 -11.20 -19.49
N ASN A 50 3.33 -12.22 -20.35
CA ASN A 50 3.76 -13.59 -20.01
C ASN A 50 3.10 -14.12 -18.72
N GLY A 51 1.83 -13.77 -18.50
CA GLY A 51 1.06 -14.17 -17.31
C GLY A 51 1.42 -13.40 -16.03
N ILE A 52 2.28 -12.38 -16.10
CA ILE A 52 2.73 -11.59 -14.95
C ILE A 52 2.18 -10.17 -15.08
N VAL A 53 1.63 -9.63 -13.99
CA VAL A 53 1.26 -8.21 -13.91
C VAL A 53 2.53 -7.37 -13.84
N ILE A 54 2.79 -6.59 -14.90
CA ILE A 54 3.98 -5.75 -15.06
C ILE A 54 3.72 -4.28 -14.70
N SER A 55 2.46 -3.84 -14.73
CA SER A 55 2.02 -2.51 -14.30
C SER A 55 0.62 -2.61 -13.68
N ILE A 56 0.34 -1.75 -12.70
CA ILE A 56 -0.96 -1.65 -12.05
C ILE A 56 -1.36 -0.19 -11.85
N GLU A 57 -2.64 0.09 -12.05
CA GLU A 57 -3.30 1.34 -11.64
C GLU A 57 -4.44 1.00 -10.68
N ALA A 58 -4.63 1.80 -9.65
CA ALA A 58 -5.69 1.61 -8.67
C ALA A 58 -6.15 2.94 -8.06
N LYS A 59 -7.43 3.02 -7.67
CA LYS A 59 -8.02 4.15 -6.94
C LYS A 59 -8.43 3.70 -5.55
N LEU A 60 -8.22 4.54 -4.53
CA LEU A 60 -8.71 4.32 -3.17
C LEU A 60 -9.52 5.54 -2.72
N SER A 61 -10.83 5.36 -2.61
CA SER A 61 -11.80 6.37 -2.17
C SER A 61 -12.22 6.18 -0.69
N ASP A 62 -12.13 4.96 -0.16
CA ASP A 62 -12.55 4.64 1.21
C ASP A 62 -11.50 5.10 2.23
N LEU A 63 -11.48 6.40 2.48
CA LEU A 63 -10.57 7.03 3.45
C LEU A 63 -11.10 6.97 4.89
N LYS A 64 -12.26 6.35 5.11
CA LYS A 64 -12.81 6.12 6.45
C LYS A 64 -12.19 4.87 7.07
N ASN A 65 -12.05 3.81 6.28
CA ASN A 65 -11.49 2.55 6.75
C ASN A 65 -9.98 2.44 6.47
N PHE A 66 -9.47 3.18 5.49
CA PHE A 66 -8.06 3.09 5.07
C PHE A 66 -7.34 4.44 5.12
N SER A 67 -6.03 4.38 5.35
CA SER A 67 -5.17 5.56 5.40
C SER A 67 -3.92 5.35 4.54
N VAL A 68 -3.56 6.40 3.79
CA VAL A 68 -2.36 6.43 2.95
C VAL A 68 -1.40 7.47 3.50
N MET A 69 -0.12 7.11 3.57
CA MET A 69 0.90 7.93 4.23
C MET A 69 2.08 8.20 3.28
N PRO A 70 1.94 9.15 2.33
CA PRO A 70 2.97 9.40 1.33
C PRO A 70 4.08 10.34 1.83
N PHE A 71 3.83 11.06 2.92
CA PHE A 71 4.76 12.04 3.46
C PHE A 71 5.71 11.39 4.47
N VAL A 72 6.95 11.89 4.48
CA VAL A 72 7.98 11.45 5.42
C VAL A 72 7.50 11.68 6.84
N ARG A 73 7.61 10.65 7.68
CA ARG A 73 7.39 10.74 9.13
C ARG A 73 8.65 10.35 9.87
N ALA A 74 8.96 11.10 10.93
CA ALA A 74 10.06 10.75 11.82
C ALA A 74 9.80 9.39 12.45
N LYS A 75 10.74 8.45 12.31
CA LYS A 75 10.67 7.18 13.03
C LYS A 75 10.86 7.47 14.51
N ARG A 76 9.88 7.12 15.33
CA ARG A 76 10.04 7.16 16.79
C ARG A 76 11.21 6.23 17.17
N LYS A 77 12.22 6.77 17.85
CA LYS A 77 13.26 5.95 18.48
C LYS A 77 12.64 5.37 19.76
N LEU A 78 12.19 4.13 19.67
CA LEU A 78 11.63 3.40 20.80
C LEU A 78 12.76 2.75 21.62
N SER A 79 12.68 2.88 22.94
CA SER A 79 13.50 2.09 23.86
C SER A 79 13.12 0.60 23.79
N ALA A 80 13.95 -0.28 24.38
CA ALA A 80 13.66 -1.71 24.39
C ALA A 80 12.31 -2.04 25.07
N SER A 81 11.97 -1.34 26.15
CA SER A 81 10.69 -1.52 26.86
C SER A 81 9.51 -1.03 26.03
N GLU A 82 9.62 0.13 25.38
CA GLU A 82 8.55 0.65 24.52
C GLU A 82 8.31 -0.23 23.29
N LYS A 83 9.37 -0.84 22.72
CA LYS A 83 9.22 -1.83 21.63
C LYS A 83 8.45 -3.05 22.11
N GLN A 84 8.79 -3.57 23.29
CA GLN A 84 8.12 -4.75 23.84
C GLN A 84 6.64 -4.48 24.11
N GLU A 85 6.32 -3.31 24.67
CA GLU A 85 4.93 -2.91 24.90
C GLU A 85 4.14 -2.79 23.59
N LEU A 86 4.75 -2.25 22.53
CA LEU A 86 4.12 -2.15 21.22
C LEU A 86 3.83 -3.53 20.63
N ILE A 87 4.78 -4.47 20.71
CA ILE A 87 4.61 -5.86 20.26
C ILE A 87 3.45 -6.52 21.00
N ASN A 88 3.40 -6.37 22.32
CA ASN A 88 2.33 -6.94 23.15
C ASN A 88 0.96 -6.38 22.78
N ARG A 89 0.86 -5.06 22.51
CA ARG A 89 -0.39 -4.43 22.04
C ARG A 89 -0.83 -4.98 20.68
N PHE A 90 0.10 -5.14 19.74
CA PHE A 90 -0.23 -5.71 18.42
C PHE A 90 -0.68 -7.16 18.51
N ALA A 91 -0.06 -7.97 19.35
CA ALA A 91 -0.46 -9.36 19.57
C ALA A 91 -1.90 -9.44 20.12
N LYS A 92 -2.22 -8.61 21.12
CA LYS A 92 -3.56 -8.56 21.71
C LYS A 92 -4.65 -8.16 20.72
N ASN A 93 -4.40 -7.12 19.91
CA ASN A 93 -5.37 -6.67 18.91
C ASN A 93 -5.59 -7.71 17.79
N LEU A 94 -4.58 -8.54 17.49
CA LEU A 94 -4.73 -9.63 16.51
C LEU A 94 -5.62 -10.76 17.06
N GLU A 95 -5.50 -11.10 18.35
CA GLU A 95 -6.37 -12.08 18.99
C GLU A 95 -7.84 -11.62 19.01
N GLU A 96 -8.09 -10.33 19.26
CA GLU A 96 -9.44 -9.75 19.27
C GLU A 96 -10.09 -9.71 17.87
N ILE A 97 -9.31 -9.61 16.79
CA ILE A 97 -9.83 -9.64 15.40
C ILE A 97 -10.11 -11.07 14.92
N MET A 98 -9.47 -12.07 15.54
CA MET A 98 -9.60 -13.49 15.17
C MET A 98 -10.72 -14.24 15.92
N GLN A 99 -11.38 -13.59 16.89
CA GLN A 99 -12.59 -14.06 17.56
C GLN A 99 -13.85 -13.59 16.85
#